data_AF-A0A4V6QGN9-F1
#
_entry.id   AF-A0A4V6QGN9-F1
#
_cell.length_a   1.000
_cell.length_b   1.000
_cell.length_c   1.000
_cell.angle_alpha   90.00
_cell.angle_beta   90.00
_cell.angle_gamma   90.00
#
_symmetry.space_group_name_H-M   'P 1'
#
loop_
_entity.id
_entity.type
_entity.pdbx_description
1 polymer ?
#
loop_
_entity_poly.entity_id
_entity_poly.type
_entity_poly.pdbx_seq_one_letter_code
_entity_poly.pdbx_strand_id
1 'polypeptide(L)'
;MAVGLILMSLIMTSIVGAYGSSSGTRAGVQSQASADAGIAAAYTGLFTAGNCAAQSTPGTYSSGSAPAYAALVQYDAGSGWIGGCPTATATRVKIVSTGLAQANGVNGASSGNSSKVEAVFAYLTPGVDASGVGMYLYGGGTVESNSTLDLSEASGAGLMIKNGSLDCSKNNTVINGSVLINGNLTFTGNCTVNGSAWVAGAATLGSGSVRDNLTAARVSPNPPGSHVGGTYTQSAVVPAVPGWAEIGYTPANWIDAAGIPYEVRTVTTAAACKLPDGSLGGTIAGKPVIINALGCPGGPTASNNTTVRLTSDVVIFAQSFDFSSVNQLKFDSSSSAAHRVWFVTPDYVGTDGLPTCRRSPAIENQGNFAVKNGFTIDDPISAMLYTPCAFDGNNGFEWRGQVYSGQYSSVKNNPVFTFVQVGIAGSDLDIGAATPPITRAQPGAVVSRRDLG
;
A
#
# COMPACT_ATOMS: atom_id res chain seq x y z
N MET A 1 63.35 -46.74 17.29
CA MET A 1 62.31 -47.13 16.31
C MET A 1 60.89 -46.69 16.70
N ALA A 2 60.43 -46.87 17.95
CA ALA A 2 59.09 -46.46 18.36
C ALA A 2 58.80 -44.95 18.18
N VAL A 3 59.75 -44.07 18.52
CA VAL A 3 59.58 -42.60 18.41
C VAL A 3 59.42 -42.13 16.96
N GLY A 4 60.15 -42.74 16.01
CA GLY A 4 60.03 -42.41 14.59
C GLY A 4 58.69 -42.82 13.97
N LEU A 5 58.13 -43.95 14.41
CA LEU A 5 56.80 -44.40 14.00
C LEU A 5 55.69 -43.51 14.55
N ILE A 6 55.84 -43.02 15.79
CA ILE A 6 54.90 -42.08 16.41
C ILE A 6 54.92 -40.72 15.70
N LEU A 7 56.10 -40.21 15.32
CA LEU A 7 56.19 -38.96 14.57
C LEU A 7 55.60 -39.08 13.16
N MET A 8 55.86 -40.18 12.45
CA MET A 8 55.25 -40.38 11.13
C MET A 8 53.73 -40.53 11.19
N SER A 9 53.19 -41.21 12.21
CA SER A 9 51.74 -41.35 12.36
C SER A 9 51.05 -40.00 12.63
N LEU A 10 51.66 -39.14 13.45
CA LEU A 10 51.16 -37.78 13.72
C LEU A 10 51.21 -36.86 12.49
N ILE A 11 52.28 -36.95 11.68
CA ILE A 11 52.39 -36.17 10.45
C ILE A 11 51.32 -36.63 9.45
N MET A 12 51.17 -37.95 9.26
CA MET A 12 50.15 -38.48 8.35
C MET A 12 48.73 -38.11 8.79
N THR A 13 48.42 -38.18 10.08
CA THR A 13 47.08 -37.78 10.58
C THR A 13 46.84 -36.29 10.41
N SER A 14 47.86 -35.44 10.57
CA SER A 14 47.76 -34.00 10.34
C SER A 14 47.48 -33.65 8.87
N ILE A 15 48.16 -34.32 7.94
CA ILE A 15 48.00 -34.12 6.49
C ILE A 15 46.60 -34.59 6.06
N VAL A 16 46.21 -35.78 6.51
CA VAL A 16 44.90 -36.38 6.21
C VAL A 16 43.75 -35.53 6.78
N GLY A 17 43.92 -34.97 7.98
CA GLY A 17 42.99 -34.00 8.57
C GLY A 17 42.92 -32.69 7.79
N ALA A 18 44.05 -32.13 7.35
CA ALA A 18 44.10 -30.89 6.57
C ALA A 18 43.43 -31.04 5.19
N TYR A 19 43.64 -32.18 4.51
CA TYR A 19 42.94 -32.49 3.26
C TYR A 19 41.43 -32.68 3.48
N GLY A 20 41.03 -33.33 4.57
CA GLY A 20 39.63 -33.47 4.96
C GLY A 20 38.97 -32.10 5.14
N SER A 21 39.55 -31.23 5.97
CA SER A 21 39.02 -29.88 6.21
C SER A 21 38.97 -29.04 4.92
N SER A 22 40.04 -29.00 4.15
CA SER A 22 40.10 -28.20 2.92
C SER A 22 39.09 -28.68 1.86
N SER A 23 38.96 -30.01 1.70
CA SER A 23 38.00 -30.58 0.77
C SER A 23 36.55 -30.39 1.23
N GLY A 24 36.29 -30.47 2.53
CA GLY A 24 34.98 -30.17 3.13
C GLY A 24 34.59 -28.70 2.96
N THR A 25 35.52 -27.76 3.17
CA THR A 25 35.27 -26.32 2.93
C THR A 25 35.01 -26.04 1.45
N ARG A 26 35.79 -26.63 0.53
CA ARG A 26 35.54 -26.52 -0.91
C ARG A 26 34.16 -27.06 -1.27
N ALA A 27 33.81 -28.25 -0.75
CA ALA A 27 32.50 -28.84 -0.97
C ALA A 27 31.40 -27.89 -0.48
N GLY A 28 31.53 -27.33 0.73
CA GLY A 28 30.55 -26.40 1.31
C GLY A 28 30.33 -25.14 0.47
N VAL A 29 31.39 -24.55 -0.08
CA VAL A 29 31.26 -23.42 -1.01
C VAL A 29 30.53 -23.84 -2.29
N GLN A 30 30.81 -25.03 -2.82
CA GLN A 30 30.16 -25.54 -4.02
C GLN A 30 28.68 -25.87 -3.79
N SER A 31 28.34 -26.54 -2.69
CA SER A 31 26.96 -26.88 -2.35
C SER A 31 26.13 -25.63 -2.08
N GLN A 32 26.69 -24.64 -1.39
CA GLN A 32 26.01 -23.36 -1.18
C GLN A 32 25.77 -22.60 -2.49
N ALA A 33 26.77 -22.53 -3.36
CA ALA A 33 26.63 -21.90 -4.68
C ALA A 33 25.59 -22.63 -5.54
N SER A 34 25.53 -23.96 -5.47
CA SER A 34 24.49 -24.75 -6.15
C SER A 34 23.10 -24.46 -5.58
N ALA A 35 22.97 -24.33 -4.26
CA ALA A 35 21.70 -24.03 -3.61
C ALA A 35 21.19 -22.63 -4.02
N ASP A 36 22.10 -21.67 -4.07
CA ASP A 36 21.82 -20.32 -4.57
C ASP A 36 21.42 -20.32 -6.05
N ALA A 37 22.05 -21.16 -6.88
CA ALA A 37 21.63 -21.36 -8.27
C ALA A 37 20.21 -21.91 -8.37
N GLY A 38 19.80 -22.79 -7.45
CA GLY A 38 18.44 -23.29 -7.37
C GLY A 38 17.42 -22.21 -6.98
N ILE A 39 17.77 -21.33 -6.03
CA ILE A 39 16.97 -20.14 -5.72
C ILE A 39 16.82 -19.25 -6.96
N ALA A 40 17.92 -18.99 -7.67
CA ALA A 40 17.90 -18.16 -8.88
C ALA A 40 17.07 -18.78 -10.01
N ALA A 41 17.19 -20.09 -10.24
CA ALA A 41 16.42 -20.82 -11.26
C ALA A 41 14.92 -20.77 -10.96
N ALA A 42 14.51 -21.02 -9.72
CA ALA A 42 13.12 -20.94 -9.32
C ALA A 42 12.59 -19.49 -9.38
N TYR A 43 13.37 -18.51 -8.91
CA TYR A 43 13.03 -17.09 -8.95
C TYR A 43 12.78 -16.62 -10.39
N THR A 44 13.72 -16.91 -11.30
CA THR A 44 13.61 -16.57 -12.73
C THR A 44 12.48 -17.32 -13.44
N GLY A 45 12.25 -18.58 -13.10
CA GLY A 45 11.11 -19.35 -13.59
C GLY A 45 9.78 -18.70 -13.25
N LEU A 46 9.65 -18.13 -12.04
CA LEU A 46 8.44 -17.40 -11.62
C LEU A 46 8.20 -16.09 -12.38
N PHE A 47 9.19 -15.52 -13.08
CA PHE A 47 8.95 -14.39 -14.01
C PHE A 47 8.30 -14.83 -15.33
N THR A 48 8.29 -16.13 -15.63
CA THR A 48 7.75 -16.67 -16.87
C THR A 48 6.39 -17.31 -16.59
N ALA A 49 5.33 -16.73 -17.15
CA ALA A 49 3.96 -17.22 -16.95
C ALA A 49 3.85 -18.71 -17.28
N GLY A 50 3.25 -19.49 -16.38
CA GLY A 50 3.06 -20.93 -16.54
C GLY A 50 4.31 -21.79 -16.33
N ASN A 51 5.53 -21.23 -16.27
CA ASN A 51 6.76 -22.04 -16.14
C ASN A 51 6.80 -22.87 -14.85
N CYS A 52 6.39 -22.28 -13.73
CA CYS A 52 6.31 -23.00 -12.45
C CYS A 52 5.38 -24.21 -12.52
N ALA A 53 4.23 -24.07 -13.18
CA ALA A 53 3.24 -25.13 -13.34
C ALA A 53 3.67 -26.18 -14.37
N ALA A 54 4.50 -25.78 -15.34
CA ALA A 54 5.04 -26.63 -16.38
C ALA A 54 6.26 -27.47 -15.93
N GLN A 55 6.78 -27.24 -14.73
CA GLN A 55 7.78 -28.14 -14.13
C GLN A 55 7.19 -29.55 -14.00
N SER A 56 8.03 -30.58 -14.10
CA SER A 56 7.61 -31.99 -14.00
C SER A 56 6.85 -32.28 -12.71
N THR A 57 7.26 -31.63 -11.62
CA THR A 57 6.47 -31.46 -10.40
C THR A 57 6.23 -29.96 -10.22
N PRO A 58 4.97 -29.46 -10.29
CA PRO A 58 4.67 -28.04 -10.15
C PRO A 58 5.33 -27.42 -8.91
N GLY A 59 6.02 -26.30 -9.10
CA GLY A 59 6.75 -25.61 -8.02
C GLY A 59 8.09 -26.24 -7.62
N THR A 60 8.59 -27.22 -8.36
CA THR A 60 9.92 -27.81 -8.13
C THR A 60 10.86 -27.52 -9.29
N TYR A 61 12.01 -26.93 -9.01
CA TYR A 61 13.07 -26.69 -9.98
C TYR A 61 14.28 -27.54 -9.60
N SER A 62 14.82 -28.32 -10.52
CA SER A 62 15.98 -29.16 -10.23
C SER A 62 16.97 -29.20 -11.39
N SER A 63 18.23 -29.40 -11.04
CA SER A 63 19.30 -29.69 -11.98
C SER A 63 20.12 -30.84 -11.42
N GLY A 64 20.32 -31.89 -12.22
CA GLY A 64 21.22 -33.00 -11.89
C GLY A 64 22.67 -32.75 -12.30
N SER A 65 22.93 -31.74 -13.14
CA SER A 65 24.27 -31.33 -13.56
C SER A 65 24.74 -30.10 -12.80
N ALA A 66 26.04 -29.89 -12.68
CA ALA A 66 26.58 -28.70 -12.01
C ALA A 66 26.09 -27.40 -12.68
N PRO A 67 25.52 -26.43 -11.93
CA PRO A 67 25.22 -26.49 -10.49
C PRO A 67 24.04 -27.43 -10.18
N ALA A 68 24.26 -28.41 -9.29
CA ALA A 68 23.28 -29.46 -8.99
C ALA A 68 22.42 -29.07 -7.78
N TYR A 69 21.11 -28.96 -7.96
CA TYR A 69 20.19 -28.45 -6.94
C TYR A 69 18.79 -29.06 -7.03
N ALA A 70 18.05 -28.95 -5.94
CA ALA A 70 16.61 -29.13 -5.88
C ALA A 70 16.00 -27.96 -5.10
N ALA A 71 15.19 -27.14 -5.77
CA ALA A 71 14.50 -25.99 -5.21
C ALA A 71 12.99 -26.22 -5.18
N LEU A 72 12.39 -25.99 -4.02
CA LEU A 72 10.95 -26.07 -3.78
C LEU A 72 10.39 -24.66 -3.58
N VAL A 73 9.36 -24.34 -4.35
CA VAL A 73 8.56 -23.13 -4.20
C VAL A 73 7.42 -23.38 -3.23
N GLN A 74 7.23 -22.44 -2.31
CA GLN A 74 6.10 -22.34 -1.41
C GLN A 74 5.56 -20.91 -1.48
N TYR A 75 4.28 -20.69 -1.24
CA TYR A 75 3.68 -19.36 -1.22
C TYR A 75 2.83 -19.17 0.03
N ASP A 76 2.58 -17.91 0.38
CA ASP A 76 1.70 -17.53 1.48
C ASP A 76 0.64 -16.57 0.97
N ALA A 77 -0.63 -16.91 1.22
CA ALA A 77 -1.81 -16.10 0.88
C ALA A 77 -2.54 -15.60 2.14
N GLY A 78 -1.88 -15.59 3.30
CA GLY A 78 -2.40 -15.13 4.59
C GLY A 78 -2.70 -16.24 5.60
N SER A 79 -2.55 -17.52 5.21
CA SER A 79 -2.80 -18.69 6.06
C SER A 79 -1.55 -19.55 6.32
N GLY A 80 -0.37 -19.06 5.91
CA GLY A 80 0.90 -19.75 6.05
C GLY A 80 1.40 -20.36 4.74
N TRP A 81 2.51 -21.11 4.84
CA TRP A 81 3.24 -21.62 3.68
C TRP A 81 2.58 -22.85 3.05
N ILE A 82 2.15 -22.70 1.80
CA ILE A 82 1.59 -23.76 0.96
C ILE A 82 2.62 -24.14 -0.10
N GLY A 83 2.88 -25.44 -0.29
CA GLY A 83 3.79 -25.93 -1.33
C GLY A 83 3.17 -25.84 -2.72
N GLY A 84 3.95 -25.40 -3.71
CA GLY A 84 3.53 -25.30 -5.10
C GLY A 84 3.65 -23.88 -5.68
N CYS A 85 3.05 -23.67 -6.84
CA CYS A 85 3.11 -22.39 -7.54
C CYS A 85 2.23 -21.33 -6.86
N PRO A 86 2.70 -20.07 -6.74
CA PRO A 86 1.91 -18.99 -6.16
C PRO A 86 0.60 -18.74 -6.93
N THR A 87 -0.45 -18.38 -6.19
CA THR A 87 -1.75 -17.95 -6.72
C THR A 87 -1.81 -16.44 -6.88
N ALA A 88 -2.87 -15.92 -7.50
CA ALA A 88 -3.14 -14.48 -7.60
C ALA A 88 -3.41 -13.80 -6.24
N THR A 89 -3.57 -14.58 -5.17
CA THR A 89 -3.76 -14.08 -3.78
C THR A 89 -2.51 -14.22 -2.93
N ALA A 90 -1.42 -14.77 -3.47
CA ALA A 90 -0.18 -14.88 -2.75
C ALA A 90 0.44 -13.50 -2.54
N THR A 91 0.89 -13.22 -1.31
CA THR A 91 1.59 -11.99 -0.95
C THR A 91 3.09 -12.22 -0.81
N ARG A 92 3.50 -13.47 -0.59
CA ARG A 92 4.89 -13.88 -0.44
C ARG A 92 5.14 -15.20 -1.12
N VAL A 93 6.38 -15.37 -1.59
CA VAL A 93 6.90 -16.63 -2.10
C VAL A 93 8.18 -16.98 -1.36
N LYS A 94 8.33 -18.23 -0.98
CA LYS A 94 9.49 -18.79 -0.32
C LYS A 94 10.06 -19.88 -1.20
N ILE A 95 11.35 -19.80 -1.45
CA ILE A 95 12.08 -20.79 -2.21
C ILE A 95 13.08 -21.42 -1.25
N VAL A 96 12.99 -22.74 -1.10
CA VAL A 96 13.92 -23.54 -0.31
C VAL A 96 14.71 -24.40 -1.27
N SER A 97 16.02 -24.18 -1.36
CA SER A 97 16.89 -24.93 -2.25
C SER A 97 17.94 -25.72 -1.49
N THR A 98 18.09 -26.99 -1.84
CA THR A 98 19.22 -27.83 -1.44
C THR A 98 20.18 -27.93 -2.62
N GLY A 99 21.42 -27.51 -2.43
CA GLY A 99 22.48 -27.63 -3.42
C GLY A 99 23.47 -28.73 -3.05
N LEU A 100 24.04 -29.38 -4.06
CA LEU A 100 25.04 -30.42 -3.90
C LEU A 100 26.41 -29.95 -4.41
N ALA A 101 27.46 -30.35 -3.69
CA ALA A 101 28.84 -30.11 -4.11
C ALA A 101 29.18 -30.92 -5.36
N GLN A 102 29.85 -30.31 -6.33
CA GLN A 102 30.37 -31.05 -7.49
C GLN A 102 31.48 -32.02 -7.08
N ALA A 103 32.33 -31.59 -6.13
CA ALA A 103 33.40 -32.39 -5.56
C ALA A 103 33.20 -32.55 -4.06
N ASN A 104 32.68 -33.71 -3.66
CA ASN A 104 32.49 -34.06 -2.26
C ASN A 104 33.78 -33.96 -1.43
N GLY A 105 33.62 -33.63 -0.15
CA GLY A 105 34.68 -33.74 0.83
C GLY A 105 35.15 -35.18 0.96
N VAL A 106 36.46 -35.35 1.11
CA VAL A 106 37.11 -36.65 1.22
C VAL A 106 37.44 -36.95 2.69
N ASN A 107 37.83 -38.20 2.96
CA ASN A 107 38.31 -38.60 4.29
C ASN A 107 37.30 -38.32 5.43
N GLY A 108 36.02 -38.60 5.19
CA GLY A 108 34.94 -38.43 6.17
C GLY A 108 34.41 -36.99 6.33
N ALA A 109 34.98 -36.00 5.64
CA ALA A 109 34.55 -34.60 5.72
C ALA A 109 33.31 -34.30 4.84
N SER A 110 32.20 -34.99 5.07
CA SER A 110 30.98 -34.89 4.24
C SER A 110 30.04 -33.73 4.58
N SER A 111 30.33 -32.97 5.65
CA SER A 111 29.45 -31.88 6.13
C SER A 111 29.25 -30.76 5.11
N GLY A 112 30.17 -30.59 4.15
CA GLY A 112 30.04 -29.63 3.07
C GLY A 112 29.45 -30.19 1.77
N ASN A 113 29.03 -31.46 1.71
CA ASN A 113 28.56 -32.04 0.44
C ASN A 113 27.19 -31.52 0.01
N SER A 114 26.42 -30.98 0.95
CA SER A 114 25.07 -30.46 0.76
C SER A 114 24.90 -29.22 1.61
N SER A 115 24.21 -28.22 1.08
CA SER A 115 23.81 -27.02 1.83
C SER A 115 22.40 -26.64 1.45
N LYS A 116 21.65 -26.15 2.42
CA LYS A 116 20.26 -25.76 2.22
C LYS A 116 20.06 -24.28 2.51
N VAL A 117 19.51 -23.56 1.54
CA VAL A 117 19.21 -22.14 1.65
C VAL A 117 17.73 -21.88 1.49
N GLU A 118 17.27 -20.82 2.14
CA GLU A 118 15.92 -20.31 2.01
C GLU A 118 15.97 -18.82 1.64
N ALA A 119 15.13 -18.43 0.69
CA ALA A 119 14.86 -17.04 0.38
C ALA A 119 13.35 -16.80 0.35
N VAL A 120 12.91 -15.76 1.05
CA VAL A 120 11.54 -15.25 1.01
C VAL A 120 11.53 -13.96 0.22
N PHE A 121 10.62 -13.85 -0.73
CA PHE A 121 10.39 -12.68 -1.56
C PHE A 121 8.97 -12.19 -1.36
N ALA A 122 8.75 -10.89 -1.53
CA ALA A 122 7.42 -10.39 -1.81
C ALA A 122 6.90 -11.05 -3.09
N TYR A 123 5.58 -11.19 -3.24
CA TYR A 123 4.98 -11.62 -4.48
C TYR A 123 4.06 -10.51 -4.98
N LEU A 124 4.42 -9.94 -6.12
CA LEU A 124 3.72 -8.83 -6.74
C LEU A 124 2.66 -9.41 -7.67
N THR A 125 1.45 -8.89 -7.61
CA THR A 125 0.34 -9.32 -8.45
C THR A 125 -0.17 -8.12 -9.25
N PRO A 126 -0.70 -8.32 -10.47
CA PRO A 126 -1.31 -7.24 -11.22
C PRO A 126 -2.45 -6.59 -10.47
N GLY A 127 -2.63 -5.29 -10.68
CA GLY A 127 -3.70 -4.55 -10.04
C GLY A 127 -3.22 -3.23 -9.44
N VAL A 128 -4.13 -2.64 -8.67
CA VAL A 128 -3.82 -1.54 -7.77
C VAL A 128 -3.36 -2.14 -6.45
N ASP A 129 -2.11 -1.84 -6.09
CA ASP A 129 -1.56 -2.19 -4.79
C ASP A 129 -2.15 -1.27 -3.71
N ALA A 130 -2.72 -1.86 -2.67
CA ALA A 130 -3.19 -1.12 -1.51
C ALA A 130 -1.99 -0.48 -0.80
N SER A 131 -2.02 0.84 -0.65
CA SER A 131 -0.97 1.62 0.01
C SER A 131 -1.57 2.89 0.61
N GLY A 132 -0.80 3.56 1.45
CA GLY A 132 -1.16 4.84 2.06
C GLY A 132 -2.04 4.71 3.29
N VAL A 133 -2.38 5.87 3.85
CA VAL A 133 -3.16 6.02 5.08
C VAL A 133 -4.64 6.31 4.80
N GLY A 134 -5.47 6.39 5.83
CA GLY A 134 -6.88 6.73 5.66
C GLY A 134 -7.09 8.14 5.14
N MET A 135 -6.38 9.12 5.73
CA MET A 135 -6.45 10.51 5.28
C MET A 135 -5.07 11.12 5.16
N TYR A 136 -4.64 11.40 3.93
CA TYR A 136 -3.46 12.20 3.64
C TYR A 136 -3.90 13.59 3.17
N LEU A 137 -3.54 14.63 3.93
CA LEU A 137 -3.85 16.02 3.63
C LEU A 137 -2.55 16.80 3.45
N TYR A 138 -2.22 17.17 2.22
CA TYR A 138 -0.98 17.89 1.98
C TYR A 138 -1.02 19.29 2.62
N GLY A 139 -2.03 20.10 2.29
CA GLY A 139 -2.18 21.48 2.77
C GLY A 139 -2.76 21.65 4.17
N GLY A 140 -3.01 20.56 4.90
CA GLY A 140 -3.69 20.57 6.21
C GLY A 140 -5.20 20.45 6.11
N GLY A 141 -5.89 20.67 7.23
CA GLY A 141 -7.34 20.64 7.21
C GLY A 141 -8.02 20.88 8.55
N THR A 142 -9.34 20.98 8.49
CA THR A 142 -10.23 21.06 9.66
C THR A 142 -11.06 19.79 9.79
N VAL A 143 -11.14 19.24 11.00
CA VAL A 143 -12.12 18.20 11.35
C VAL A 143 -12.97 18.73 12.49
N GLU A 144 -14.29 18.82 12.34
CA GLU A 144 -15.13 19.48 13.36
C GLU A 144 -16.59 19.03 13.41
N SER A 145 -17.28 19.36 14.50
CA SER A 145 -18.73 19.24 14.69
C SER A 145 -19.25 17.81 14.61
N ASN A 146 -19.08 17.04 15.70
CA ASN A 146 -19.51 15.64 15.81
C ASN A 146 -18.95 14.70 14.72
N SER A 147 -17.82 15.05 14.11
CA SER A 147 -17.15 14.20 13.12
C SER A 147 -16.57 12.96 13.77
N THR A 148 -16.80 11.79 13.19
CA THR A 148 -16.20 10.53 13.66
C THR A 148 -15.35 9.92 12.54
N LEU A 149 -14.03 9.87 12.76
CA LEU A 149 -13.09 9.27 11.82
C LEU A 149 -12.55 7.97 12.42
N ASP A 150 -12.95 6.84 11.87
CA ASP A 150 -12.35 5.55 12.19
C ASP A 150 -11.18 5.24 11.25
N LEU A 151 -9.98 5.39 11.79
CA LEU A 151 -8.69 5.22 11.13
C LEU A 151 -7.83 4.18 11.88
N SER A 152 -8.46 3.37 12.74
CA SER A 152 -7.78 2.49 13.69
C SER A 152 -7.11 1.27 13.04
N GLU A 153 -7.56 0.89 11.84
CA GLU A 153 -6.97 -0.21 11.06
C GLU A 153 -5.68 0.20 10.31
N ALA A 154 -5.29 1.47 10.34
CA ALA A 154 -4.02 1.90 9.77
C ALA A 154 -2.83 1.34 10.58
N SER A 155 -1.81 0.82 9.90
CA SER A 155 -0.59 0.26 10.51
C SER A 155 0.31 1.30 11.21
N GLY A 156 -0.11 2.57 11.24
CA GLY A 156 0.60 3.71 11.83
C GLY A 156 -0.34 4.89 12.11
N ALA A 157 0.06 6.10 11.72
CA ALA A 157 -0.85 7.24 11.75
C ALA A 157 -1.91 7.09 10.65
N GLY A 158 -3.18 7.08 11.03
CA GLY A 158 -4.30 6.98 10.09
C GLY A 158 -4.64 8.30 9.40
N LEU A 159 -4.28 9.42 10.03
CA LEU A 159 -4.33 10.76 9.43
C LEU A 159 -2.92 11.36 9.39
N MET A 160 -2.50 11.80 8.20
CA MET A 160 -1.22 12.44 7.98
C MET A 160 -1.38 13.82 7.33
N ILE A 161 -0.62 14.80 7.82
CA ILE A 161 -0.55 16.16 7.25
C ILE A 161 0.88 16.52 6.89
N LYS A 162 1.14 16.83 5.61
CA LYS A 162 2.50 17.05 5.09
C LYS A 162 3.00 18.48 5.24
N ASN A 163 2.17 19.47 4.94
CA ASN A 163 2.56 20.88 4.89
C ASN A 163 1.38 21.77 5.31
N GLY A 164 0.93 21.58 6.55
CA GLY A 164 -0.25 22.27 7.06
C GLY A 164 -0.53 21.90 8.51
N SER A 165 -1.60 22.47 9.04
CA SER A 165 -2.05 22.22 10.41
C SER A 165 -3.35 21.43 10.43
N LEU A 166 -3.60 20.74 11.56
CA LEU A 166 -4.90 20.16 11.87
C LEU A 166 -5.62 21.08 12.84
N ASP A 167 -6.78 21.60 12.43
CA ASP A 167 -7.64 22.40 13.28
C ASP A 167 -8.90 21.62 13.65
N CYS A 168 -9.28 21.66 14.92
CA CYS A 168 -10.53 21.10 15.39
C CYS A 168 -11.24 22.14 16.27
N SER A 169 -12.18 22.85 15.63
CA SER A 169 -12.73 24.08 16.20
C SER A 169 -14.06 23.93 16.94
N LYS A 170 -14.72 22.77 16.79
CA LYS A 170 -16.04 22.48 17.34
C LYS A 170 -16.06 21.12 18.05
N ASN A 171 -17.04 20.95 18.92
CA ASN A 171 -17.10 19.86 19.89
C ASN A 171 -17.47 18.50 19.28
N ASN A 172 -17.14 17.45 20.05
CA ASN A 172 -17.47 16.05 19.87
C ASN A 172 -16.85 15.39 18.62
N THR A 173 -15.74 15.94 18.15
CA THR A 173 -14.96 15.30 17.09
C THR A 173 -14.13 14.17 17.67
N VAL A 174 -14.19 13.00 17.06
CA VAL A 174 -13.42 11.83 17.46
C VAL A 174 -12.62 11.30 16.28
N ILE A 175 -11.31 11.17 16.48
CA ILE A 175 -10.38 10.53 15.56
C ILE A 175 -9.93 9.22 16.22
N ASN A 176 -10.49 8.10 15.80
CA ASN A 176 -10.08 6.77 16.23
C ASN A 176 -8.85 6.34 15.43
N GLY A 177 -7.67 6.47 16.03
CA GLY A 177 -6.40 6.20 15.38
C GLY A 177 -5.36 7.24 15.77
N SER A 178 -4.15 7.08 15.24
CA SER A 178 -3.05 8.01 15.50
C SER A 178 -2.97 9.09 14.41
N VAL A 179 -2.40 10.25 14.74
CA VAL A 179 -2.21 11.37 13.79
C VAL A 179 -0.74 11.77 13.70
N LEU A 180 -0.30 12.12 12.49
CA LEU A 180 1.06 12.62 12.22
C LEU A 180 0.96 13.92 11.44
N ILE A 181 1.41 15.02 12.03
CA ILE A 181 1.19 16.38 11.53
C ILE A 181 2.53 17.10 11.42
N ASN A 182 2.96 17.38 10.20
CA ASN A 182 4.11 18.22 9.92
C ASN A 182 3.71 19.72 9.89
N GLY A 183 3.20 20.18 11.03
CA GLY A 183 2.70 21.53 11.27
C GLY A 183 2.14 21.62 12.69
N ASN A 184 1.05 22.36 12.90
CA ASN A 184 0.46 22.53 14.23
C ASN A 184 -0.81 21.67 14.40
N LEU A 185 -1.10 21.34 15.65
CA LEU A 185 -2.36 20.74 16.09
C LEU A 185 -3.10 21.76 16.96
N THR A 186 -4.33 22.11 16.60
CA THR A 186 -5.14 23.08 17.37
C THR A 186 -6.50 22.49 17.71
N PHE A 187 -6.74 22.27 18.99
CA PHE A 187 -8.05 21.95 19.55
C PHE A 187 -8.60 23.19 20.26
N THR A 188 -9.63 23.80 19.69
CA THR A 188 -10.42 24.83 20.39
C THR A 188 -11.76 24.30 20.89
N GLY A 189 -12.26 23.20 20.30
CA GLY A 189 -13.39 22.43 20.81
C GLY A 189 -12.98 21.15 21.54
N ASN A 190 -13.97 20.40 22.01
CA ASN A 190 -13.80 19.05 22.58
C ASN A 190 -13.49 18.06 21.45
N CYS A 191 -12.21 17.87 21.16
CA CYS A 191 -11.72 16.99 20.11
C CYS A 191 -10.84 15.90 20.70
N THR A 192 -11.07 14.65 20.33
CA THR A 192 -10.33 13.52 20.88
C THR A 192 -9.59 12.78 19.78
N VAL A 193 -8.28 12.61 19.96
CA VAL A 193 -7.49 11.62 19.22
C VAL A 193 -7.35 10.40 20.13
N ASN A 194 -7.95 9.27 19.75
CA ASN A 194 -7.93 8.06 20.56
C ASN A 194 -6.63 7.26 20.45
N GLY A 195 -5.73 7.60 19.52
CA GLY A 195 -4.38 7.06 19.43
C GLY A 195 -3.30 8.04 19.90
N SER A 196 -2.10 7.90 19.33
CA SER A 196 -0.97 8.81 19.56
C SER A 196 -0.97 9.99 18.58
N ALA A 197 -0.33 11.09 18.95
CA ALA A 197 -0.15 12.25 18.09
C ALA A 197 1.34 12.63 17.98
N TRP A 198 1.82 12.80 16.75
CA TRP A 198 3.14 13.36 16.46
C TRP A 198 2.96 14.67 15.72
N VAL A 199 3.41 15.77 16.30
CA VAL A 199 3.20 17.14 15.82
C VAL A 199 4.55 17.84 15.71
N ALA A 200 4.99 18.18 14.50
CA ALA A 200 6.29 18.83 14.31
C ALA A 200 6.34 20.24 14.94
N GLY A 201 5.20 20.93 14.98
CA GLY A 201 5.03 22.27 15.54
C GLY A 201 4.42 22.26 16.95
N ALA A 202 3.50 23.20 17.17
CA ALA A 202 2.81 23.36 18.45
C ALA A 202 1.54 22.50 18.51
N ALA A 203 1.32 21.85 19.65
CA ALA A 203 0.06 21.21 20.01
C ALA A 203 -0.70 22.07 21.03
N THR A 204 -1.75 22.76 20.58
CA THR A 204 -2.66 23.54 21.43
C THR A 204 -3.87 22.67 21.74
N LEU A 205 -3.94 22.11 22.94
CA LEU A 205 -4.91 21.09 23.31
C LEU A 205 -6.23 21.65 23.81
N GLY A 206 -6.31 22.94 24.19
CA GLY A 206 -7.56 23.62 24.56
C GLY A 206 -8.47 22.77 25.47
N SER A 207 -9.62 22.33 24.94
CA SER A 207 -10.53 21.38 25.61
C SER A 207 -10.51 19.97 25.02
N GLY A 208 -9.66 19.71 24.03
CA GLY A 208 -9.44 18.39 23.44
C GLY A 208 -8.40 17.56 24.17
N SER A 209 -8.19 16.34 23.69
CA SER A 209 -7.26 15.37 24.29
C SER A 209 -6.63 14.43 23.26
N VAL A 210 -5.46 13.92 23.61
CA VAL A 210 -4.76 12.81 22.96
C VAL A 210 -4.72 11.67 23.97
N ARG A 211 -5.36 10.54 23.65
CA ARG A 211 -5.55 9.45 24.60
C ARG A 211 -4.25 8.72 24.94
N ASP A 212 -3.37 8.56 23.96
CA ASP A 212 -2.09 7.88 24.14
C ASP A 212 -0.94 8.90 24.25
N ASN A 213 0.14 8.73 23.48
CA ASN A 213 1.33 9.55 23.58
C ASN A 213 1.22 10.81 22.71
N LEU A 214 1.83 11.90 23.16
CA LEU A 214 2.00 13.13 22.38
C LEU A 214 3.49 13.43 22.21
N THR A 215 3.95 13.57 20.96
CA THR A 215 5.23 14.20 20.64
C THR A 215 4.96 15.55 20.00
N ALA A 216 5.45 16.65 20.58
CA ALA A 216 5.31 17.97 20.00
C ALA A 216 6.50 18.89 20.31
N ALA A 217 6.82 19.84 19.44
CA ALA A 217 7.88 20.82 19.72
C ALA A 217 7.51 21.71 20.91
N ARG A 218 6.23 22.05 21.02
CA ARG A 218 5.63 22.83 22.11
C ARG A 218 4.22 22.32 22.37
N VAL A 219 3.77 22.41 23.62
CA VAL A 219 2.41 22.06 24.01
C VAL A 219 1.78 23.20 24.81
N SER A 220 0.46 23.37 24.67
CA SER A 220 -0.35 24.30 25.47
C SER A 220 -1.65 23.60 25.87
N PRO A 221 -1.98 23.47 27.17
CA PRO A 221 -1.18 23.91 28.33
C PRO A 221 0.13 23.13 28.49
N ASN A 222 1.10 23.72 29.20
CA ASN A 222 2.38 23.08 29.54
C ASN A 222 2.58 23.10 31.07
N PRO A 223 2.63 21.94 31.76
CA PRO A 223 2.50 20.60 31.21
C PRO A 223 1.08 20.31 30.67
N PRO A 224 0.92 19.32 29.76
CA PRO A 224 -0.38 19.01 29.16
C PRO A 224 -1.40 18.40 30.13
N GLY A 225 -0.99 17.96 31.32
CA GLY A 225 -1.89 17.42 32.34
C GLY A 225 -2.78 16.29 31.79
N SER A 226 -4.08 16.35 32.08
CA SER A 226 -5.07 15.36 31.64
C SER A 226 -5.40 15.40 30.14
N HIS A 227 -4.85 16.35 29.38
CA HIS A 227 -5.07 16.41 27.93
C HIS A 227 -4.27 15.32 27.18
N VAL A 228 -3.28 14.69 27.82
CA VAL A 228 -2.51 13.58 27.27
C VAL A 228 -2.61 12.40 28.22
N GLY A 229 -3.17 11.27 27.77
CA GLY A 229 -3.34 10.09 28.61
C GLY A 229 -2.07 9.24 28.77
N GLY A 230 -1.14 9.33 27.81
CA GLY A 230 0.16 8.68 27.82
C GLY A 230 1.32 9.65 28.09
N THR A 231 2.46 9.41 27.42
CA THR A 231 3.68 10.20 27.61
C THR A 231 3.70 11.42 26.70
N TYR A 232 3.99 12.59 27.27
CA TYR A 232 4.37 13.78 26.49
C TYR A 232 5.90 13.82 26.30
N THR A 233 6.32 13.87 25.04
CA THR A 233 7.72 14.06 24.62
C THR A 233 7.86 15.40 23.93
N GLN A 234 8.68 16.29 24.49
CA GLN A 234 8.98 17.57 23.85
C GLN A 234 10.05 17.37 22.76
N SER A 235 9.63 17.31 21.49
CA SER A 235 10.52 17.12 20.34
C SER A 235 9.86 17.66 19.07
N ALA A 236 10.62 18.37 18.25
CA ALA A 236 10.21 18.73 16.88
C ALA A 236 10.49 17.61 15.86
N VAL A 237 11.25 16.60 16.26
CA VAL A 237 11.56 15.44 15.41
C VAL A 237 10.42 14.44 15.51
N VAL A 238 9.70 14.28 14.40
CA VAL A 238 8.59 13.34 14.23
C VAL A 238 8.89 12.39 13.06
N PRO A 239 8.19 11.24 12.96
CA PRO A 239 8.27 10.40 11.77
C PRO A 239 8.04 11.20 10.48
N ALA A 240 8.71 10.82 9.40
CA ALA A 240 8.55 11.51 8.12
C ALA A 240 7.16 11.25 7.53
N VAL A 241 6.44 12.32 7.18
CA VAL A 241 5.23 12.22 6.35
C VAL A 241 5.67 12.00 4.89
N PRO A 242 5.08 11.03 4.16
CA PRO A 242 5.42 10.78 2.76
C PRO A 242 5.29 12.01 1.86
N GLY A 243 6.03 12.03 0.76
CA GLY A 243 5.90 13.07 -0.28
C GLY A 243 4.54 13.06 -0.97
N TRP A 244 4.29 14.04 -1.82
CA TRP A 244 3.11 14.04 -2.70
C TRP A 244 3.32 13.01 -3.82
N ALA A 245 2.33 12.14 -4.02
CA ALA A 245 2.27 11.22 -5.15
C ALA A 245 1.69 11.92 -6.38
N GLU A 246 2.42 11.87 -7.50
CA GLU A 246 2.01 12.47 -8.77
C GLU A 246 1.14 11.53 -9.59
N ILE A 247 -0.17 11.79 -9.67
CA ILE A 247 -1.11 10.93 -10.41
C ILE A 247 -1.74 11.71 -11.55
N GLY A 248 -1.24 11.47 -12.76
CA GLY A 248 -1.85 11.97 -13.99
C GLY A 248 -2.97 11.08 -14.54
N TYR A 249 -3.51 11.46 -15.70
CA TYR A 249 -4.38 10.57 -16.48
C TYR A 249 -3.55 9.54 -17.24
N THR A 250 -3.31 8.38 -16.61
CA THR A 250 -2.51 7.29 -17.19
C THR A 250 -3.30 5.97 -17.22
N PRO A 251 -4.24 5.79 -18.18
CA PRO A 251 -5.08 4.59 -18.26
C PRO A 251 -4.31 3.26 -18.29
N ALA A 252 -3.11 3.25 -18.85
CA ALA A 252 -2.27 2.06 -18.95
C ALA A 252 -1.82 1.50 -17.59
N ASN A 253 -1.85 2.31 -16.52
CA ASN A 253 -1.53 1.83 -15.17
C ASN A 253 -2.68 1.02 -14.55
N TRP A 254 -3.90 1.17 -15.08
CA TRP A 254 -5.10 0.51 -14.56
C TRP A 254 -5.28 -0.83 -15.24
N ILE A 255 -4.79 -1.86 -14.55
CA ILE A 255 -4.88 -3.26 -14.94
C ILE A 255 -5.60 -4.03 -13.85
N ASP A 256 -6.34 -5.06 -14.22
CA ASP A 256 -7.00 -5.94 -13.26
C ASP A 256 -6.03 -6.99 -12.70
N ALA A 257 -6.52 -7.84 -11.79
CA ALA A 257 -5.74 -8.91 -11.17
C ALA A 257 -5.23 -9.96 -12.18
N ALA A 258 -5.80 -10.01 -13.39
CA ALA A 258 -5.35 -10.87 -14.47
C ALA A 258 -4.33 -10.18 -15.40
N GLY A 259 -3.96 -8.92 -15.14
CA GLY A 259 -3.07 -8.12 -15.96
C GLY A 259 -3.74 -7.53 -17.21
N ILE A 260 -5.07 -7.54 -17.27
CA ILE A 260 -5.83 -6.99 -18.40
C ILE A 260 -6.15 -5.51 -18.13
N PRO A 261 -5.90 -4.60 -19.09
CA PRO A 261 -6.27 -3.20 -18.94
C PRO A 261 -7.77 -2.99 -18.70
N TYR A 262 -8.08 -2.01 -17.86
CA TYR A 262 -9.46 -1.57 -17.63
C TYR A 262 -10.07 -1.09 -18.95
N GLU A 263 -11.38 -1.30 -19.12
CA GLU A 263 -12.11 -0.70 -20.23
C GLU A 263 -12.07 0.83 -20.11
N VAL A 264 -11.80 1.57 -21.19
CA VAL A 264 -11.86 3.05 -21.15
C VAL A 264 -13.12 3.54 -21.85
N ARG A 265 -13.96 4.26 -21.11
CA ARG A 265 -15.17 4.93 -21.61
C ARG A 265 -15.00 6.44 -21.50
N THR A 266 -14.83 7.10 -22.64
CA THR A 266 -14.72 8.56 -22.68
C THR A 266 -16.09 9.20 -22.77
N VAL A 267 -16.33 10.17 -21.88
CA VAL A 267 -17.55 10.98 -21.86
C VAL A 267 -17.39 12.12 -22.86
N THR A 268 -18.18 12.09 -23.94
CA THR A 268 -18.08 13.05 -25.06
C THR A 268 -19.24 14.04 -25.14
N THR A 269 -20.26 13.91 -24.28
CA THR A 269 -21.43 14.79 -24.27
C THR A 269 -21.75 15.25 -22.85
N ALA A 270 -22.30 16.46 -22.72
CA ALA A 270 -22.72 16.99 -21.41
C ALA A 270 -23.77 16.11 -20.72
N ALA A 271 -24.67 15.47 -21.48
CA ALA A 271 -25.65 14.53 -20.91
C ALA A 271 -24.97 13.31 -20.28
N ALA A 272 -23.88 12.84 -20.86
CA ALA A 272 -23.11 11.71 -20.34
C ALA A 272 -22.20 12.08 -19.15
N CYS A 273 -22.10 13.37 -18.80
CA CYS A 273 -21.46 13.82 -17.55
C CYS A 273 -22.36 13.60 -16.33
N LYS A 274 -23.63 13.24 -16.51
CA LYS A 274 -24.51 12.88 -15.41
C LYS A 274 -24.26 11.43 -14.99
N LEU A 275 -23.93 11.22 -13.71
CA LEU A 275 -23.86 9.90 -13.11
C LEU A 275 -25.23 9.19 -13.20
N PRO A 276 -25.25 7.87 -13.46
CA PRO A 276 -26.50 7.13 -13.59
C PRO A 276 -27.17 6.95 -12.22
N ASP A 277 -28.49 7.04 -12.20
CA ASP A 277 -29.29 6.47 -11.11
C ASP A 277 -29.59 5.01 -11.47
N GLY A 278 -28.66 4.12 -11.14
CA GLY A 278 -28.62 2.75 -11.67
C GLY A 278 -27.19 2.24 -11.84
N SER A 279 -26.98 1.33 -12.78
CA SER A 279 -25.71 0.60 -12.92
C SER A 279 -24.58 1.48 -13.48
N LEU A 280 -23.37 1.32 -12.92
CA LEU A 280 -22.13 1.86 -13.44
C LEU A 280 -21.05 0.78 -13.43
N GLY A 281 -20.42 0.54 -14.59
CA GLY A 281 -19.35 -0.45 -14.74
C GLY A 281 -18.99 -0.68 -16.20
N GLY A 282 -18.15 -1.70 -16.43
CA GLY A 282 -17.74 -2.11 -17.78
C GLY A 282 -18.91 -2.63 -18.62
N THR A 283 -18.72 -2.62 -19.94
CA THR A 283 -19.68 -3.19 -20.91
C THR A 283 -19.77 -4.70 -20.83
N ILE A 284 -18.71 -5.34 -20.32
CA ILE A 284 -18.66 -6.77 -19.99
C ILE A 284 -18.85 -6.90 -18.48
N ALA A 285 -19.77 -7.77 -18.06
CA ALA A 285 -20.04 -8.00 -16.65
C ALA A 285 -18.76 -8.33 -15.87
N GLY A 286 -18.54 -7.64 -14.75
CA GLY A 286 -17.34 -7.80 -13.91
C GLY A 286 -16.06 -7.15 -14.44
N LYS A 287 -16.02 -6.67 -15.70
CA LYS A 287 -14.83 -6.01 -16.25
C LYS A 287 -14.69 -4.59 -15.66
N PRO A 288 -13.57 -4.27 -15.01
CA PRO A 288 -13.32 -2.93 -14.49
C PRO A 288 -13.28 -1.86 -15.59
N VAL A 289 -13.65 -0.64 -15.24
CA VAL A 289 -13.80 0.46 -16.20
C VAL A 289 -13.20 1.77 -15.69
N ILE A 290 -12.62 2.52 -16.61
CA ILE A 290 -12.27 3.94 -16.47
C ILE A 290 -13.36 4.76 -17.17
N ILE A 291 -14.05 5.61 -16.42
CA ILE A 291 -14.87 6.69 -16.92
C ILE A 291 -13.98 7.93 -17.06
N ASN A 292 -13.57 8.24 -18.29
CA ASN A 292 -12.84 9.47 -18.58
C ASN A 292 -13.86 10.61 -18.76
N ALA A 293 -14.10 11.33 -17.68
CA ALA A 293 -14.98 12.51 -17.60
C ALA A 293 -14.18 13.83 -17.55
N LEU A 294 -12.93 13.84 -18.02
CA LEU A 294 -12.10 15.07 -18.08
C LEU A 294 -12.69 16.13 -19.02
N GLY A 295 -13.52 15.72 -19.98
CA GLY A 295 -14.27 16.62 -20.86
C GLY A 295 -15.54 17.21 -20.26
N CYS A 296 -15.91 16.86 -19.02
CA CYS A 296 -17.11 17.36 -18.36
C CYS A 296 -16.85 18.75 -17.75
N PRO A 297 -17.52 19.82 -18.21
CA PRO A 297 -17.37 21.14 -17.61
C PRO A 297 -17.83 21.10 -16.15
N GLY A 298 -16.93 21.37 -15.21
CA GLY A 298 -17.22 21.28 -13.77
C GLY A 298 -17.33 19.84 -13.22
N GLY A 299 -16.96 18.84 -14.02
CA GLY A 299 -16.94 17.43 -13.63
C GLY A 299 -18.28 16.71 -13.73
N PRO A 300 -18.34 15.44 -13.30
CA PRO A 300 -19.57 14.66 -13.24
C PRO A 300 -20.62 15.30 -12.34
N THR A 301 -21.88 15.19 -12.72
CA THR A 301 -23.03 15.70 -11.95
C THR A 301 -23.93 14.56 -11.51
N ALA A 302 -24.73 14.78 -10.47
CA ALA A 302 -25.77 13.84 -10.04
C ALA A 302 -27.07 14.57 -9.72
N SER A 303 -28.20 13.88 -9.83
CA SER A 303 -29.48 14.39 -9.33
C SER A 303 -29.62 14.10 -7.83
N ASN A 304 -30.56 14.79 -7.16
CA ASN A 304 -30.91 14.42 -5.80
C ASN A 304 -31.43 12.98 -5.74
N ASN A 305 -31.09 12.27 -4.67
CA ASN A 305 -31.51 10.89 -4.40
C ASN A 305 -31.01 9.88 -5.46
N THR A 306 -29.82 10.11 -6.01
CA THR A 306 -29.19 9.21 -6.99
C THR A 306 -28.52 8.04 -6.27
N THR A 307 -28.76 6.81 -6.73
CA THR A 307 -28.01 5.62 -6.31
C THR A 307 -27.23 5.03 -7.49
N VAL A 308 -25.90 5.16 -7.45
CA VAL A 308 -24.98 4.55 -8.41
C VAL A 308 -24.65 3.13 -7.93
N ARG A 309 -24.98 2.10 -8.72
CA ARG A 309 -24.74 0.69 -8.39
C ARG A 309 -23.57 0.14 -9.21
N LEU A 310 -22.46 -0.16 -8.55
CA LEU A 310 -21.26 -0.67 -9.20
C LEU A 310 -21.44 -2.13 -9.63
N THR A 311 -21.13 -2.45 -10.88
CA THR A 311 -21.11 -3.84 -11.40
C THR A 311 -19.70 -4.41 -11.54
N SER A 312 -18.69 -3.58 -11.28
CA SER A 312 -17.26 -3.84 -11.36
C SER A 312 -16.51 -2.73 -10.62
N ASP A 313 -15.20 -2.83 -10.53
CA ASP A 313 -14.33 -1.72 -10.14
C ASP A 313 -14.48 -0.55 -11.15
N VAL A 314 -14.53 0.70 -10.64
CA VAL A 314 -14.77 1.91 -11.46
C VAL A 314 -13.80 3.03 -11.09
N VAL A 315 -13.08 3.56 -12.08
CA VAL A 315 -12.24 4.75 -11.93
C VAL A 315 -12.92 5.90 -12.66
N ILE A 316 -13.12 7.02 -11.99
CA ILE A 316 -13.67 8.22 -12.60
C ILE A 316 -12.58 9.29 -12.60
N PHE A 317 -12.14 9.67 -13.80
CA PHE A 317 -11.25 10.80 -13.98
C PHE A 317 -12.05 12.05 -14.33
N ALA A 318 -11.89 13.13 -13.58
CA ALA A 318 -12.59 14.39 -13.81
C ALA A 318 -11.76 15.60 -13.38
N GLN A 319 -12.12 16.80 -13.82
CA GLN A 319 -11.50 18.04 -13.36
C GLN A 319 -11.92 18.43 -11.94
N SER A 320 -13.10 18.00 -11.52
CA SER A 320 -13.69 18.28 -10.21
C SER A 320 -14.79 17.29 -9.90
N PHE A 321 -15.20 17.24 -8.64
CA PHE A 321 -16.32 16.45 -8.17
C PHE A 321 -17.15 17.31 -7.22
N ASP A 322 -17.96 18.21 -7.77
CA ASP A 322 -18.81 19.10 -6.98
C ASP A 322 -20.23 18.52 -6.89
N PHE A 323 -20.51 17.92 -5.74
CA PHE A 323 -21.82 17.41 -5.34
C PHE A 323 -22.43 18.26 -4.21
N SER A 324 -21.98 19.50 -4.03
CA SER A 324 -22.44 20.38 -2.94
C SER A 324 -23.92 20.78 -3.06
N SER A 325 -24.51 20.67 -4.25
CA SER A 325 -25.95 20.88 -4.48
C SER A 325 -26.78 19.60 -4.44
N VAL A 326 -26.17 18.44 -4.21
CA VAL A 326 -26.83 17.14 -4.15
C VAL A 326 -27.17 16.81 -2.70
N ASN A 327 -28.41 16.40 -2.44
CA ASN A 327 -28.90 16.11 -1.08
C ASN A 327 -28.80 14.63 -0.66
N GLN A 328 -28.63 13.74 -1.64
CA GLN A 328 -28.40 12.32 -1.40
C GLN A 328 -27.78 11.68 -2.65
N LEU A 329 -26.52 11.26 -2.55
CA LEU A 329 -25.81 10.48 -3.55
C LEU A 329 -25.21 9.24 -2.87
N LYS A 330 -25.65 8.05 -3.30
CA LYS A 330 -25.18 6.78 -2.77
C LYS A 330 -24.40 6.03 -3.84
N PHE A 331 -23.24 5.50 -3.48
CA PHE A 331 -22.56 4.44 -4.23
C PHE A 331 -22.77 3.12 -3.49
N ASP A 332 -23.25 2.12 -4.21
CA ASP A 332 -23.64 0.80 -3.69
C ASP A 332 -23.12 -0.29 -4.65
N SER A 333 -23.08 -1.53 -4.21
CA SER A 333 -22.85 -2.67 -5.10
C SER A 333 -24.15 -3.05 -5.80
N SER A 334 -24.07 -3.45 -7.07
CA SER A 334 -25.20 -4.06 -7.78
C SER A 334 -25.48 -5.50 -7.33
N SER A 335 -24.61 -6.07 -6.51
CA SER A 335 -24.67 -7.44 -5.98
C SER A 335 -24.10 -7.47 -4.55
N SER A 336 -23.78 -8.66 -4.02
CA SER A 336 -23.03 -8.80 -2.76
C SER A 336 -21.50 -8.73 -2.95
N ALA A 337 -21.01 -8.52 -4.18
CA ALA A 337 -19.58 -8.43 -4.45
C ALA A 337 -19.01 -7.10 -3.99
N ALA A 338 -17.80 -7.14 -3.40
CA ALA A 338 -17.02 -5.95 -3.11
C ALA A 338 -16.50 -5.34 -4.42
N HIS A 339 -16.63 -4.01 -4.54
CA HIS A 339 -16.04 -3.25 -5.64
C HIS A 339 -15.34 -2.00 -5.09
N ARG A 340 -14.46 -1.44 -5.91
CA ARG A 340 -13.73 -0.21 -5.63
C ARG A 340 -14.17 0.90 -6.57
N VAL A 341 -14.26 2.12 -6.03
CA VAL A 341 -14.44 3.33 -6.83
C VAL A 341 -13.32 4.32 -6.57
N TRP A 342 -12.72 4.85 -7.63
CA TRP A 342 -11.72 5.90 -7.53
C TRP A 342 -12.27 7.19 -8.11
N PHE A 343 -12.21 8.27 -7.33
CA PHE A 343 -12.45 9.63 -7.78
C PHE A 343 -11.09 10.28 -7.96
N VAL A 344 -10.69 10.51 -9.21
CA VAL A 344 -9.34 10.99 -9.53
C VAL A 344 -9.44 12.32 -10.26
N THR A 345 -8.96 13.38 -9.59
CA THR A 345 -8.61 14.64 -10.25
C THR A 345 -7.11 14.57 -10.56
N PRO A 346 -6.69 14.48 -11.83
CA PRO A 346 -5.27 14.34 -12.16
C PRO A 346 -4.43 15.49 -11.60
N ASP A 347 -3.21 15.23 -11.17
CA ASP A 347 -2.20 16.27 -11.11
C ASP A 347 -1.57 16.45 -12.50
N TYR A 348 -1.64 17.67 -13.03
CA TYR A 348 -1.10 17.99 -14.35
C TYR A 348 0.37 18.42 -14.30
N VAL A 349 0.95 18.58 -13.10
CA VAL A 349 2.38 18.87 -12.92
C VAL A 349 3.08 17.65 -12.35
N GLY A 350 3.12 16.56 -13.12
CA GLY A 350 3.56 15.25 -12.64
C GLY A 350 5.06 15.08 -12.33
N THR A 351 5.80 16.13 -11.98
CA THR A 351 7.25 16.09 -11.72
C THR A 351 7.76 17.01 -10.61
N ASP A 352 6.92 17.86 -10.00
CA ASP A 352 7.39 18.80 -8.98
C ASP A 352 7.27 18.27 -7.54
N GLY A 353 6.54 17.17 -7.34
CA GLY A 353 6.33 16.57 -6.03
C GLY A 353 5.41 17.41 -5.15
N LEU A 354 4.52 18.19 -5.77
CA LEU A 354 3.61 19.13 -5.12
C LEU A 354 2.20 18.99 -5.68
N PRO A 355 1.15 19.06 -4.85
CA PRO A 355 -0.21 19.09 -5.36
C PRO A 355 -0.50 20.39 -6.13
N THR A 356 -0.68 20.29 -7.44
CA THR A 356 -1.00 21.47 -8.27
C THR A 356 -2.48 21.51 -8.68
N CYS A 357 -3.29 22.23 -7.90
CA CYS A 357 -4.70 22.49 -8.24
C CYS A 357 -4.84 23.65 -9.24
N ARG A 358 -5.02 23.35 -10.52
CA ARG A 358 -5.08 24.34 -11.61
C ARG A 358 -6.50 24.87 -11.87
N ARG A 359 -6.84 25.99 -11.25
CA ARG A 359 -8.16 26.66 -11.40
C ARG A 359 -8.30 27.56 -12.64
N SER A 360 -7.24 27.74 -13.42
CA SER A 360 -7.22 28.56 -14.65
C SER A 360 -5.98 28.22 -15.48
N PRO A 361 -6.03 28.17 -16.83
CA PRO A 361 -7.12 28.54 -17.75
C PRO A 361 -8.18 27.44 -17.95
N ALA A 362 -9.25 27.78 -18.71
CA ALA A 362 -10.48 27.01 -18.92
C ALA A 362 -10.34 25.56 -19.46
N ILE A 363 -9.14 25.13 -19.87
CA ILE A 363 -8.92 23.79 -20.42
C ILE A 363 -8.89 22.72 -19.32
N GLU A 364 -8.40 23.06 -18.12
CA GLU A 364 -8.31 22.13 -16.99
C GLU A 364 -9.28 22.52 -15.86
N ASN A 365 -9.43 23.82 -15.54
CA ASN A 365 -10.38 24.36 -14.54
C ASN A 365 -10.72 23.39 -13.38
N GLN A 366 -9.69 22.95 -12.67
CA GLN A 366 -9.82 21.97 -11.61
C GLN A 366 -10.56 22.54 -10.41
N GLY A 367 -11.28 21.67 -9.72
CA GLY A 367 -12.10 22.03 -8.57
C GLY A 367 -11.97 21.02 -7.44
N ASN A 368 -12.57 21.38 -6.31
CA ASN A 368 -12.57 20.55 -5.12
C ASN A 368 -13.43 19.30 -5.34
N PHE A 369 -13.20 18.28 -4.50
CA PHE A 369 -14.21 17.28 -4.22
C PHE A 369 -15.10 17.83 -3.12
N ALA A 370 -16.33 18.22 -3.44
CA ALA A 370 -17.23 18.87 -2.50
C ALA A 370 -18.52 18.06 -2.33
N VAL A 371 -18.86 17.75 -1.08
CA VAL A 371 -20.13 17.14 -0.69
C VAL A 371 -20.74 17.96 0.44
N LYS A 372 -22.05 18.18 0.38
CA LYS A 372 -22.73 19.03 1.37
C LYS A 372 -23.79 18.31 2.17
N ASN A 373 -24.63 17.49 1.54
CA ASN A 373 -25.76 16.84 2.19
C ASN A 373 -25.87 15.42 1.63
N GLY A 374 -25.70 14.40 2.47
CA GLY A 374 -25.98 13.01 2.10
C GLY A 374 -25.10 12.50 0.94
N PHE A 375 -23.90 12.07 1.25
CA PHE A 375 -23.06 11.30 0.32
C PHE A 375 -22.62 10.03 1.03
N THR A 376 -22.86 8.86 0.44
CA THR A 376 -22.56 7.57 1.10
C THR A 376 -21.81 6.64 0.15
N ILE A 377 -20.70 6.09 0.63
CA ILE A 377 -20.06 4.89 0.06
C ILE A 377 -20.48 3.70 0.92
N ASP A 378 -21.41 2.90 0.43
CA ASP A 378 -22.01 1.82 1.22
C ASP A 378 -21.19 0.52 1.14
N ASP A 379 -21.22 -0.28 2.20
CA ASP A 379 -20.60 -1.62 2.19
C ASP A 379 -21.32 -2.53 1.16
N PRO A 380 -20.62 -3.35 0.36
CA PRO A 380 -19.19 -3.70 0.42
C PRO A 380 -18.27 -2.84 -0.46
N ILE A 381 -18.67 -1.63 -0.85
CA ILE A 381 -17.86 -0.73 -1.68
C ILE A 381 -16.77 -0.04 -0.83
N SER A 382 -15.61 0.20 -1.44
CA SER A 382 -14.58 1.09 -0.91
C SER A 382 -14.21 2.15 -1.93
N ALA A 383 -13.90 3.35 -1.45
CA ALA A 383 -13.61 4.49 -2.29
C ALA A 383 -12.22 5.07 -2.05
N MET A 384 -11.60 5.59 -3.10
CA MET A 384 -10.37 6.37 -3.01
C MET A 384 -10.61 7.72 -3.67
N LEU A 385 -10.35 8.79 -2.92
CA LEU A 385 -10.26 10.13 -3.47
C LEU A 385 -8.80 10.49 -3.65
N TYR A 386 -8.40 10.81 -4.89
CA TYR A 386 -7.17 11.51 -5.19
C TYR A 386 -7.49 12.85 -5.83
N THR A 387 -7.01 13.95 -5.25
CA THR A 387 -7.13 15.28 -5.85
C THR A 387 -6.03 16.22 -5.40
N PRO A 388 -5.35 16.96 -6.31
CA PRO A 388 -4.44 18.04 -5.91
C PRO A 388 -5.18 19.25 -5.33
N CYS A 389 -6.52 19.29 -5.43
CA CYS A 389 -7.38 20.30 -4.85
C CYS A 389 -7.82 19.93 -3.41
N ALA A 390 -8.84 20.60 -2.87
CA ALA A 390 -9.33 20.31 -1.52
C ALA A 390 -10.41 19.22 -1.54
N PHE A 391 -10.50 18.51 -0.42
CA PHE A 391 -11.66 17.71 -0.05
C PHE A 391 -12.55 18.53 0.90
N ASP A 392 -13.80 18.77 0.52
CA ASP A 392 -14.78 19.52 1.31
C ASP A 392 -15.99 18.63 1.65
N GLY A 393 -15.87 17.89 2.74
CA GLY A 393 -16.91 17.01 3.25
C GLY A 393 -17.77 17.67 4.32
N ASN A 394 -19.03 17.97 4.00
CA ASN A 394 -19.98 18.60 4.93
C ASN A 394 -21.29 17.81 5.09
N ASN A 395 -21.99 18.07 6.20
CA ASN A 395 -23.30 17.58 6.64
C ASN A 395 -23.64 16.11 6.29
N GLY A 396 -23.26 15.21 7.19
CA GLY A 396 -23.73 13.82 7.14
C GLY A 396 -23.26 13.04 5.92
N PHE A 397 -22.00 13.25 5.50
CA PHE A 397 -21.36 12.34 4.54
C PHE A 397 -20.83 11.09 5.28
N GLU A 398 -20.95 9.95 4.63
CA GLU A 398 -20.46 8.65 5.09
C GLU A 398 -19.46 8.13 4.05
N TRP A 399 -18.19 8.04 4.44
CA TRP A 399 -17.11 7.61 3.56
C TRP A 399 -16.47 6.32 4.05
N ARG A 400 -16.30 5.35 3.15
CA ARG A 400 -15.56 4.12 3.41
C ARG A 400 -14.39 4.02 2.43
N GLY A 401 -13.16 4.16 2.93
CA GLY A 401 -11.95 4.05 2.11
C GLY A 401 -10.86 5.07 2.46
N GLN A 402 -10.31 5.76 1.45
CA GLN A 402 -9.14 6.64 1.58
C GLN A 402 -9.37 8.02 0.94
N VAL A 403 -8.74 9.04 1.53
CA VAL A 403 -8.68 10.40 0.99
C VAL A 403 -7.22 10.85 0.89
N TYR A 404 -6.83 11.31 -0.29
CA TYR A 404 -5.53 11.87 -0.61
C TYR A 404 -5.73 13.23 -1.30
N SER A 405 -5.54 14.32 -0.55
CA SER A 405 -5.89 15.68 -0.99
C SER A 405 -4.74 16.67 -0.87
N GLY A 406 -4.70 17.62 -1.81
CA GLY A 406 -3.57 18.53 -1.97
C GLY A 406 -3.72 19.88 -1.26
N GLN A 407 -4.90 20.48 -1.31
CA GLN A 407 -5.16 21.77 -0.66
C GLN A 407 -5.72 21.58 0.75
N TYR A 408 -5.93 22.68 1.47
CA TYR A 408 -6.55 22.66 2.80
C TYR A 408 -7.96 22.05 2.72
N SER A 409 -8.17 20.94 3.43
CA SER A 409 -9.40 20.14 3.34
C SER A 409 -10.28 20.30 4.58
N SER A 410 -11.57 19.97 4.46
CA SER A 410 -12.54 20.10 5.52
C SER A 410 -13.44 18.88 5.70
N VAL A 411 -13.68 18.52 6.95
CA VAL A 411 -14.57 17.43 7.36
C VAL A 411 -15.45 17.95 8.50
N LYS A 412 -16.72 18.23 8.21
CA LYS A 412 -17.57 19.03 9.10
C LYS A 412 -19.00 18.50 9.20
N ASN A 413 -19.57 18.63 10.40
CA ASN A 413 -21.00 18.45 10.71
C ASN A 413 -21.52 17.02 10.53
N ASN A 414 -21.23 16.16 11.50
CA ASN A 414 -21.65 14.75 11.60
C ASN A 414 -21.17 13.81 10.47
N PRO A 415 -19.97 13.95 9.90
CA PRO A 415 -19.46 12.95 8.97
C PRO A 415 -19.00 11.69 9.69
N VAL A 416 -19.14 10.56 8.98
CA VAL A 416 -18.60 9.27 9.38
C VAL A 416 -17.58 8.84 8.34
N PHE A 417 -16.36 8.57 8.79
CA PHE A 417 -15.29 8.04 7.94
C PHE A 417 -14.85 6.69 8.48
N THR A 418 -14.76 5.68 7.62
CA THR A 418 -14.19 4.37 7.94
C THR A 418 -13.05 4.09 6.98
N PHE A 419 -11.85 3.91 7.52
CA PHE A 419 -10.68 3.57 6.74
C PHE A 419 -10.80 2.16 6.16
N VAL A 420 -10.56 2.06 4.85
CA VAL A 420 -10.26 0.81 4.16
C VAL A 420 -9.14 1.11 3.20
N GLN A 421 -8.03 0.38 3.26
CA GLN A 421 -6.90 0.63 2.37
C GLN A 421 -7.26 0.21 0.94
N VAL A 422 -7.15 1.13 -0.02
CA VAL A 422 -7.50 0.94 -1.44
C VAL A 422 -6.28 1.09 -2.35
N GLY A 423 -5.47 2.14 -2.15
CA GLY A 423 -4.37 2.53 -3.03
C GLY A 423 -4.82 3.18 -4.33
N ILE A 424 -3.86 3.49 -5.20
CA ILE A 424 -4.11 4.05 -6.54
C ILE A 424 -3.12 3.49 -7.56
N ALA A 425 -3.57 3.31 -8.80
CA ALA A 425 -2.74 2.73 -9.84
C ALA A 425 -1.50 3.59 -10.14
N GLY A 426 -0.34 2.95 -10.18
CA GLY A 426 0.93 3.58 -10.58
C GLY A 426 1.63 4.39 -9.49
N SER A 427 1.19 4.31 -8.23
CA SER A 427 1.90 4.92 -7.12
C SER A 427 1.82 4.09 -5.83
N ASP A 428 2.90 4.16 -5.06
CA ASP A 428 2.95 3.77 -3.65
C ASP A 428 2.72 5.02 -2.80
N LEU A 429 1.58 5.08 -2.12
CA LEU A 429 1.19 6.20 -1.28
C LEU A 429 1.88 6.20 0.09
N ASP A 430 2.51 5.10 0.51
CA ASP A 430 3.26 5.02 1.77
C ASP A 430 4.59 5.76 1.68
N ILE A 431 5.11 5.95 0.47
CA ILE A 431 6.36 6.67 0.23
C ILE A 431 6.19 7.87 -0.71
N GLY A 432 5.04 8.00 -1.38
CA GLY A 432 4.78 9.06 -2.35
C GLY A 432 5.61 8.91 -3.62
N ALA A 433 5.78 7.67 -4.10
CA ALA A 433 6.63 7.36 -5.26
C ALA A 433 5.86 6.59 -6.32
N ALA A 434 6.21 6.81 -7.59
CA ALA A 434 5.63 6.08 -8.71
C ALA A 434 6.00 4.58 -8.66
N THR A 435 5.03 3.73 -8.93
CA THR A 435 5.23 2.28 -9.07
C THR A 435 4.95 1.87 -10.52
N PRO A 436 5.87 1.14 -11.18
CA PRO A 436 5.60 0.60 -12.50
C PRO A 436 4.43 -0.40 -12.44
N PRO A 437 3.52 -0.40 -13.43
CA PRO A 437 2.42 -1.36 -13.46
C PRO A 437 2.94 -2.80 -13.60
N ILE A 438 2.45 -3.68 -12.73
CA ILE A 438 2.80 -5.09 -12.71
C ILE A 438 1.86 -5.85 -13.64
N THR A 439 2.26 -6.11 -14.88
CA THR A 439 1.36 -6.74 -15.88
C THR A 439 1.15 -8.24 -15.68
N ARG A 440 1.96 -8.88 -14.82
CA ARG A 440 1.81 -10.29 -14.45
C ARG A 440 2.33 -10.54 -13.05
N ALA A 441 1.80 -11.57 -12.41
CA ALA A 441 2.28 -11.97 -11.10
C ALA A 441 3.75 -12.40 -11.17
N GLN A 442 4.57 -11.90 -10.27
CA GLN A 442 6.02 -12.12 -10.27
C GLN A 442 6.62 -11.93 -8.88
N PRO A 443 7.77 -12.56 -8.59
CA PRO A 443 8.52 -12.27 -7.37
C PRO A 443 8.97 -10.80 -7.31
N GLY A 444 8.90 -10.20 -6.13
CA GLY A 444 9.37 -8.86 -5.83
C GLY A 444 10.71 -8.86 -5.09
N ALA A 445 10.88 -7.86 -4.22
CA ALA A 445 12.08 -7.71 -3.39
C ALA A 445 12.29 -8.88 -2.41
N VAL A 446 13.55 -9.14 -2.07
CA VAL A 446 13.92 -10.11 -1.03
C VAL A 446 13.45 -9.56 0.32
N VAL A 447 12.63 -10.34 1.01
CA VAL A 447 12.17 -10.05 2.38
C VAL A 447 13.15 -10.63 3.39
N SER A 448 13.61 -11.87 3.16
CA SER A 448 14.62 -12.51 3.99
C SER A 448 15.39 -13.57 3.22
N ARG A 449 16.61 -13.85 3.69
CA ARG A 449 17.43 -14.95 3.18
C ARG A 449 18.18 -15.58 4.34
N ARG A 450 18.19 -16.92 4.40
CA ARG A 450 18.76 -17.69 5.49
C ARG A 450 19.46 -18.93 4.98
N ASP A 451 20.58 -19.25 5.60
CA ASP A 451 21.21 -20.56 5.52
C ASP A 451 20.53 -21.47 6.56
N LEU A 452 20.15 -22.67 6.14
CA LEU A 452 19.46 -23.66 6.97
C LEU A 452 20.36 -24.85 7.35
N GLY A 453 21.61 -24.89 6.88
CA GLY A 453 22.54 -26.01 7.08
C GLY A 453 22.82 -26.81 5.83
#